data_AF-A0A378Y9R1-F1
#
_entry.id   AF-A0A378Y9R1-F1
#
_cell.length_a   1.000
_cell.length_b   1.000
_cell.length_c   1.000
_cell.angle_alpha   90.00
_cell.angle_beta   90.00
_cell.angle_gamma   90.00
#
_symmetry.space_group_name_H-M   'P 1'
#
loop_
_entity.id
_entity.type
_entity.pdbx_description
1 polymer ?
#
loop_
_entity_poly.entity_id
_entity_poly.type
_entity_poly.pdbx_seq_one_letter_code
_entity_poly.pdbx_strand_id
1 'polypeptide(L)'
;MQSPAVPARVWIDKQSPAIYQALKGVAQSVRTAAAAVDLDRAVMELVNVRVSQLNACPVCLDIHERAARAAGVTPQQLAVLPAWRRDPELYTDRQRAALILAESVTNLPDDAILEREYAAARQHLSDDQISVVIWAATTIGAFNRVSILSKHPVRVRKEN
;
A
#
# COMPACT_ATOMS: atom_id res chain seq x y z
N MET A 1 33.92 20.21 15.06
CA MET A 1 33.62 20.33 13.61
C MET A 1 32.12 20.22 13.46
N GLN A 2 31.44 21.32 13.09
CA GLN A 2 30.01 21.29 12.79
C GLN A 2 29.83 20.65 11.41
N SER A 3 29.14 19.52 11.32
CA SER A 3 28.78 18.92 10.02
C SER A 3 28.01 19.93 9.19
N PRO A 4 28.29 20.07 7.88
CA PRO A 4 27.56 20.99 7.03
C PRO A 4 26.07 20.65 7.04
N ALA A 5 25.22 21.66 7.22
CA ALA A 5 23.77 21.50 7.20
C ALA A 5 23.35 20.90 5.85
N VAL A 6 22.85 19.66 5.88
CA VAL A 6 22.32 19.01 4.67
C VAL A 6 21.13 19.84 4.18
N PRO A 7 21.12 20.32 2.93
CA PRO A 7 20.01 21.11 2.41
C PRO A 7 18.71 20.31 2.51
N ALA A 8 17.62 21.01 2.83
CA ALA A 8 16.29 20.41 2.94
C ALA A 8 15.93 19.68 1.63
N ARG A 9 15.35 18.48 1.75
CA ARG A 9 14.91 17.71 0.57
C ARG A 9 13.81 18.48 -0.17
N VAL A 10 13.85 18.44 -1.50
CA VAL A 10 12.78 18.96 -2.35
C VAL A 10 11.52 18.12 -2.15
N TRP A 11 10.42 18.76 -1.78
CA TRP A 11 9.10 18.11 -1.75
C TRP A 11 8.55 18.07 -3.17
N ILE A 12 8.74 16.95 -3.85
CA ILE A 12 8.46 16.85 -5.29
C ILE A 12 6.96 17.00 -5.61
N ASP A 13 6.09 16.69 -4.64
CA ASP A 13 4.65 16.93 -4.71
C ASP A 13 4.29 18.42 -4.64
N LYS A 14 5.14 19.25 -4.02
CA LYS A 14 4.99 20.72 -3.99
C LYS A 14 5.69 21.39 -5.15
N GLN A 15 6.85 20.89 -5.54
CA GLN A 15 7.62 21.41 -6.66
C GLN A 15 6.92 21.15 -8.00
N SER A 16 6.22 20.02 -8.13
CA SER A 16 5.51 19.62 -9.35
C SER A 16 4.08 19.17 -9.04
N PRO A 17 3.21 20.12 -8.63
CA PRO A 17 1.89 19.81 -8.09
C PRO A 17 0.98 19.16 -9.13
N ALA A 18 1.08 19.51 -10.41
CA ALA A 18 0.27 18.89 -11.47
C ALA A 18 0.51 17.37 -11.57
N ILE A 19 1.76 16.92 -11.45
CA ILE A 19 2.13 15.49 -11.47
C ILE A 19 1.53 14.77 -10.25
N TYR A 20 1.64 15.38 -9.07
CA TYR A 20 1.06 14.81 -7.86
C TYR A 20 -0.47 14.75 -7.91
N GLN A 21 -1.12 15.75 -8.53
CA GLN A 21 -2.57 15.72 -8.76
C GLN A 21 -2.97 14.58 -9.69
N ALA A 22 -2.21 14.34 -10.78
CA ALA A 22 -2.43 13.19 -11.65
C ALA A 22 -2.31 11.86 -10.90
N LEU A 23 -1.29 11.70 -10.04
CA LEU A 23 -1.14 10.50 -9.20
C LEU A 23 -2.31 10.30 -8.23
N LYS A 24 -2.84 11.38 -7.64
CA LYS A 24 -4.07 11.31 -6.84
C LYS A 24 -5.30 10.94 -7.69
N GLY A 25 -5.34 11.36 -8.95
CA GLY A 25 -6.34 10.93 -9.93
C GLY A 25 -6.31 9.42 -10.12
N VAL A 26 -5.11 8.83 -10.30
CA VAL A 26 -4.95 7.36 -10.37
C VAL A 26 -5.51 6.69 -9.11
N ALA A 27 -5.16 7.18 -7.92
CA ALA A 27 -5.70 6.63 -6.67
C ALA A 27 -7.24 6.71 -6.59
N GLN A 28 -7.84 7.78 -7.12
CA GLN A 28 -9.29 7.88 -7.19
C GLN A 28 -9.89 6.86 -8.17
N SER A 29 -9.30 6.70 -9.35
CA SER A 29 -9.72 5.71 -10.33
C SER A 29 -9.61 4.29 -9.79
N VAL A 30 -8.52 3.96 -9.08
CA VAL A 30 -8.36 2.65 -8.41
C VAL A 30 -9.46 2.41 -7.38
N ARG A 31 -9.82 3.42 -6.57
CA ARG A 31 -10.93 3.30 -5.61
C ARG A 31 -12.27 3.06 -6.30
N THR A 32 -12.55 3.78 -7.38
CA THR A 32 -13.78 3.59 -8.16
C THR A 32 -13.82 2.21 -8.80
N ALA A 33 -12.71 1.75 -9.39
CA ALA A 33 -12.61 0.42 -9.99
C ALA A 33 -12.77 -0.69 -8.93
N ALA A 34 -12.16 -0.55 -7.76
CA ALA A 34 -12.31 -1.50 -6.66
C ALA A 34 -13.78 -1.68 -6.23
N ALA A 35 -14.51 -0.58 -6.11
CA ALA A 35 -15.94 -0.63 -5.78
C ALA A 35 -16.77 -1.30 -6.88
N ALA A 36 -16.37 -1.16 -8.16
CA ALA A 36 -17.08 -1.77 -9.28
C ALA A 36 -16.88 -3.29 -9.41
N VAL A 37 -15.86 -3.84 -8.75
CA VAL A 37 -15.49 -5.27 -8.82
C VAL A 37 -15.64 -5.99 -7.48
N ASP A 38 -16.45 -5.41 -6.57
CA ASP A 38 -16.73 -5.92 -5.23
C ASP A 38 -15.48 -6.22 -4.40
N LEU A 39 -14.47 -5.35 -4.52
CA LEU A 39 -13.25 -5.43 -3.71
C LEU A 39 -13.35 -4.48 -2.51
N ASP A 40 -13.55 -5.06 -1.34
CA ASP A 40 -13.80 -4.32 -0.11
C ASP A 40 -12.69 -3.32 0.23
N ARG A 41 -13.11 -2.19 0.82
CA ARG A 41 -12.16 -1.17 1.26
C ARG A 41 -11.12 -1.72 2.24
N ALA A 42 -11.50 -2.66 3.10
CA ALA A 42 -10.59 -3.33 4.03
C ALA A 42 -9.43 -4.05 3.31
N VAL A 43 -9.72 -4.74 2.19
CA VAL A 43 -8.70 -5.43 1.38
C VAL A 43 -7.73 -4.42 0.77
N MET A 44 -8.26 -3.33 0.21
CA MET A 44 -7.46 -2.27 -0.40
C MET A 44 -6.54 -1.59 0.62
N GLU A 45 -7.01 -1.37 1.85
CA GLU A 45 -6.19 -0.77 2.89
C GLU A 45 -5.15 -1.74 3.46
N LEU A 46 -5.43 -3.05 3.53
CA LEU A 46 -4.40 -4.05 3.85
C LEU A 46 -3.26 -4.05 2.83
N VAL A 47 -3.58 -3.94 1.53
CA VAL A 47 -2.59 -3.75 0.46
C VAL A 47 -1.77 -2.48 0.71
N ASN A 48 -2.43 -1.34 0.93
CA ASN A 48 -1.73 -0.06 1.14
C ASN A 48 -0.79 -0.09 2.35
N VAL A 49 -1.25 -0.65 3.48
CA VAL A 49 -0.44 -0.81 4.69
C VAL A 49 0.73 -1.75 4.40
N ARG A 50 0.51 -2.92 3.80
CA ARG A 50 1.56 -3.91 3.57
C ARG A 50 2.66 -3.38 2.63
N VAL A 51 2.30 -2.75 1.52
CA VAL A 51 3.28 -2.13 0.61
C VAL A 51 4.05 -1.02 1.32
N SER A 52 3.37 -0.22 2.15
CA SER A 52 4.02 0.84 2.92
C SER A 52 4.94 0.30 4.03
N GLN A 53 4.66 -0.88 4.59
CA GLN A 53 5.55 -1.57 5.54
C GLN A 53 6.83 -2.02 4.83
N LEU A 54 6.70 -2.66 3.66
CA LEU A 54 7.83 -3.15 2.87
C LEU A 54 8.73 -2.01 2.38
N ASN A 55 8.13 -0.91 1.91
CA ASN A 55 8.87 0.27 1.49
C ASN A 55 9.34 1.16 2.65
N ALA A 56 8.95 0.85 3.90
CA ALA A 56 9.21 1.65 5.08
C ALA A 56 8.79 3.13 4.94
N CYS A 57 7.57 3.42 4.43
CA CYS A 57 7.03 4.78 4.37
C CYS A 57 6.25 5.15 5.65
N PRO A 58 6.80 5.93 6.59
CA PRO A 58 6.14 6.21 7.87
C PRO A 58 4.87 7.08 7.73
N VAL A 59 4.87 8.06 6.82
CA VAL A 59 3.69 8.90 6.55
C VAL A 59 2.55 8.07 5.95
N CYS A 60 2.88 7.15 5.05
CA CYS A 60 1.90 6.31 4.39
C CYS A 60 1.29 5.31 5.38
N LEU A 61 2.12 4.73 6.27
CA LEU A 61 1.64 3.88 7.36
C LEU A 61 0.69 4.65 8.29
N ASP A 62 1.04 5.87 8.68
CA ASP A 62 0.20 6.73 9.53
C ASP A 62 -1.19 7.02 8.94
N ILE A 63 -1.26 7.20 7.61
CA ILE A 63 -2.50 7.46 6.87
C ILE A 63 -3.32 6.17 6.73
N HIS A 64 -2.67 5.09 6.25
CA HIS A 64 -3.37 3.88 5.85
C HIS A 64 -3.71 2.95 7.01
N GLU A 65 -2.99 3.01 8.13
CA GLU A 65 -3.40 2.32 9.37
C GLU A 65 -4.78 2.81 9.84
N ARG A 66 -4.99 4.13 9.91
CA ARG A 66 -6.29 4.70 10.28
C ARG A 66 -7.38 4.38 9.27
N ALA A 67 -7.06 4.46 7.99
CA ALA A 67 -8.01 4.13 6.92
C ALA A 67 -8.41 2.66 6.98
N ALA A 68 -7.47 1.76 7.26
CA ALA A 68 -7.73 0.34 7.46
C ALA A 68 -8.66 0.09 8.64
N ARG A 69 -8.40 0.71 9.79
CA ARG A 69 -9.28 0.62 10.97
C ARG A 69 -10.68 1.16 10.69
N ALA A 70 -10.78 2.31 10.02
CA ALA A 70 -12.07 2.89 9.63
C ALA A 70 -12.84 1.99 8.63
N ALA A 71 -12.12 1.19 7.84
CA ALA A 71 -12.68 0.21 6.91
C ALA A 71 -12.98 -1.15 7.57
N GLY A 72 -12.77 -1.32 8.88
CA GLY A 72 -13.09 -2.54 9.62
C GLY A 72 -11.94 -3.54 9.78
N VAL A 73 -10.72 -3.21 9.35
CA VAL A 73 -9.54 -4.05 9.63
C VAL A 73 -9.24 -3.99 11.13
N THR A 74 -9.09 -5.15 11.76
CA THR A 74 -8.91 -5.20 13.22
C THR A 74 -7.51 -4.75 13.65
N PRO A 75 -7.35 -4.19 14.86
CA PRO A 75 -6.02 -3.91 15.41
C PRO A 75 -5.11 -5.15 15.45
N GLN A 76 -5.69 -6.33 15.70
CA GLN A 76 -4.96 -7.60 15.69
C GLN A 76 -4.40 -7.91 14.30
N GLN A 77 -5.23 -7.81 13.25
CA GLN A 77 -4.80 -8.00 11.87
C GLN A 77 -3.68 -7.02 11.46
N LEU A 78 -3.77 -5.75 11.88
CA LEU A 78 -2.74 -4.75 11.57
C LEU A 78 -1.42 -5.05 12.30
N ALA A 79 -1.49 -5.45 13.57
CA ALA A 79 -0.32 -5.73 14.39
C ALA A 79 0.52 -6.89 13.84
N VAL A 80 -0.13 -7.95 13.32
CA VAL A 80 0.57 -9.14 12.79
C VAL A 80 0.75 -9.13 11.27
N LEU A 81 0.25 -8.10 10.58
CA LEU A 81 0.35 -7.98 9.12
C LEU A 81 1.77 -8.15 8.57
N PRO A 82 2.86 -7.67 9.22
CA PRO A 82 4.21 -7.93 8.73
C PRO A 82 4.57 -9.42 8.61
N ALA A 83 3.89 -10.26 9.39
CA ALA A 83 4.11 -11.70 9.51
C ALA A 83 2.89 -12.53 9.06
N TRP A 84 1.95 -11.94 8.29
CA TRP A 84 0.66 -12.56 7.96
C TRP A 84 0.76 -13.99 7.38
N ARG A 85 1.83 -14.32 6.64
CA ARG A 85 2.06 -15.67 6.10
C ARG A 85 2.25 -16.75 7.17
N ARG A 86 2.59 -16.37 8.41
CA ARG A 86 2.76 -17.28 9.55
C ARG A 86 1.45 -17.62 10.25
N ASP A 87 0.43 -16.79 10.08
CA ASP A 87 -0.92 -17.02 10.60
C ASP A 87 -1.95 -16.59 9.53
N PRO A 88 -2.05 -17.36 8.43
CA PRO A 88 -2.88 -16.98 7.30
C PRO A 88 -4.38 -17.04 7.64
N GLU A 89 -4.79 -17.78 8.68
CA GLU A 89 -6.20 -17.99 9.04
C GLU A 89 -6.86 -16.72 9.61
N LEU A 90 -6.06 -15.77 10.10
CA LEU A 90 -6.54 -14.45 10.52
C LEU A 90 -7.03 -13.58 9.34
N TYR A 91 -6.75 -14.00 8.10
CA TYR A 91 -7.11 -13.29 6.88
C TYR A 91 -7.99 -14.16 5.98
N THR A 92 -8.98 -13.54 5.33
CA THR A 92 -9.80 -14.24 4.35
C THR A 92 -9.00 -14.61 3.10
N ASP A 93 -9.48 -15.56 2.32
CA ASP A 93 -8.85 -15.96 1.05
C ASP A 93 -8.56 -14.77 0.12
N ARG A 94 -9.53 -13.86 -0.02
CA ARG A 94 -9.37 -12.64 -0.82
C ARG A 94 -8.30 -11.71 -0.26
N GLN A 95 -8.24 -11.55 1.08
CA GLN A 95 -7.20 -10.74 1.72
C GLN A 95 -5.81 -11.35 1.50
N ARG A 96 -5.67 -12.67 1.66
CA ARG A 96 -4.41 -13.38 1.40
C ARG A 96 -3.95 -13.23 -0.04
N ALA A 97 -4.86 -13.45 -1.00
CA ALA A 97 -4.56 -13.29 -2.43
C ALA A 97 -4.13 -11.85 -2.77
N ALA A 98 -4.79 -10.84 -2.19
CA ALA A 98 -4.41 -9.45 -2.40
C ALA A 98 -3.03 -9.12 -1.79
N LEU A 99 -2.73 -9.65 -0.59
CA LEU A 99 -1.42 -9.47 0.06
C LEU A 99 -0.28 -10.14 -0.71
N ILE A 100 -0.55 -11.32 -1.31
CA ILE A 100 0.39 -12.01 -2.20
C ILE A 100 0.77 -11.13 -3.40
N LEU A 101 -0.23 -10.58 -4.09
CA LEU A 101 0.02 -9.68 -5.23
C LEU A 101 0.71 -8.39 -4.79
N ALA A 102 0.32 -7.82 -3.64
CA ALA A 102 0.95 -6.62 -3.10
C ALA A 102 2.44 -6.80 -2.81
N GLU A 103 2.83 -7.93 -2.21
CA GLU A 103 4.23 -8.28 -1.98
C GLU A 103 4.98 -8.51 -3.30
N SER A 104 4.36 -9.19 -4.26
CA SER A 104 4.96 -9.47 -5.57
C SER A 104 5.23 -8.19 -6.37
N VAL A 105 4.26 -7.28 -6.43
CA VAL A 105 4.40 -5.96 -7.08
C VAL A 105 5.48 -5.10 -6.42
N THR A 106 5.62 -5.23 -5.10
CA THR A 106 6.59 -4.41 -4.35
C THR A 106 8.01 -4.93 -4.48
N ASN A 107 8.20 -6.24 -4.36
CA ASN A 107 9.51 -6.87 -4.31
C ASN A 107 10.06 -7.22 -5.69
N LEU A 108 9.19 -7.42 -6.69
CA LEU A 108 9.54 -7.90 -8.04
C LEU A 108 10.51 -9.09 -7.98
N PRO A 109 10.06 -10.25 -7.43
CA PRO A 109 10.91 -11.43 -7.31
C PRO A 109 11.22 -12.04 -8.69
N ASP A 110 12.00 -13.12 -8.72
CA ASP A 110 12.22 -13.88 -9.96
C ASP A 110 10.91 -14.45 -10.55
N ASP A 111 10.96 -14.78 -11.85
CA ASP A 111 9.79 -15.21 -12.62
C ASP A 111 9.13 -16.46 -12.03
N ALA A 112 9.92 -17.42 -11.50
CA ALA A 112 9.36 -18.65 -10.94
C ALA A 112 8.54 -18.39 -9.67
N ILE A 113 9.00 -17.47 -8.82
CA ILE A 113 8.25 -17.01 -7.64
C ILE A 113 7.04 -16.19 -8.08
N LEU A 114 7.21 -15.26 -9.03
CA LEU A 114 6.13 -14.40 -9.51
C LEU A 114 4.97 -15.21 -10.08
N GLU A 115 5.25 -16.18 -10.95
CA GLU A 115 4.22 -17.07 -11.54
C GLU A 115 3.49 -17.89 -10.48
N ARG A 116 4.21 -18.43 -9.49
CA ARG A 116 3.60 -19.19 -8.39
C ARG A 116 2.66 -18.32 -7.55
N GLU A 117 3.13 -17.14 -7.13
CA GLU A 117 2.34 -16.21 -6.30
C GLU A 117 1.13 -15.67 -7.08
N TYR A 118 1.30 -15.35 -8.37
CA TYR A 118 0.20 -14.92 -9.24
C TYR A 118 -0.85 -16.02 -9.41
N ALA A 119 -0.43 -17.26 -9.68
CA ALA A 119 -1.32 -18.40 -9.80
C ALA A 119 -2.10 -18.65 -8.50
N ALA A 120 -1.46 -18.53 -7.34
CA ALA A 120 -2.12 -18.65 -6.04
C ALA A 120 -3.18 -17.55 -5.83
N ALA A 121 -2.87 -16.29 -6.17
CA ALA A 121 -3.84 -15.20 -6.06
C ALA A 121 -5.04 -15.39 -6.99
N ARG A 122 -4.81 -15.91 -8.21
CA ARG A 122 -5.85 -16.18 -9.22
C ARG A 122 -6.88 -17.23 -8.79
N GLN A 123 -6.58 -18.05 -7.78
CA GLN A 123 -7.55 -18.99 -7.21
C GLN A 123 -8.69 -18.29 -6.45
N HIS A 124 -8.49 -17.05 -6.02
CA HIS A 124 -9.41 -16.34 -5.12
C HIS A 124 -9.83 -14.95 -5.62
N LEU A 125 -9.26 -14.47 -6.72
CA LEU A 125 -9.56 -13.17 -7.32
C LEU A 125 -9.90 -13.33 -8.81
N SER A 126 -10.88 -12.56 -9.29
CA SER A 126 -11.15 -12.42 -10.72
C SER A 126 -10.07 -11.60 -11.44
N ASP A 127 -10.05 -11.63 -12.77
CA ASP A 127 -9.11 -10.85 -13.58
C ASP A 127 -9.20 -9.34 -13.30
N ASP A 128 -10.43 -8.83 -13.15
CA ASP A 128 -10.66 -7.43 -12.81
C ASP A 128 -10.17 -7.10 -11.39
N GLN A 129 -10.36 -7.99 -10.43
CA GLN A 129 -9.87 -7.81 -9.06
C GLN A 129 -8.34 -7.86 -8.99
N ILE A 130 -7.70 -8.78 -9.70
CA ILE A 130 -6.23 -8.87 -9.80
C ILE A 130 -5.68 -7.55 -10.38
N SER A 131 -6.27 -7.07 -11.48
CA SER A 131 -5.90 -5.80 -12.11
C SER A 131 -5.95 -4.64 -11.11
N VAL A 132 -7.07 -4.52 -10.37
CA VAL A 132 -7.24 -3.47 -9.36
C VAL A 132 -6.23 -3.59 -8.22
N VAL A 133 -5.96 -4.79 -7.71
CA VAL A 133 -4.97 -5.00 -6.63
C VAL A 133 -3.57 -4.59 -7.08
N ILE A 134 -3.16 -4.97 -8.30
CA ILE A 134 -1.85 -4.59 -8.85
C ILE A 134 -1.76 -3.07 -9.03
N TRP A 135 -2.80 -2.44 -9.55
CA TRP A 135 -2.87 -0.98 -9.65
C TRP A 135 -2.82 -0.30 -8.27
N ALA A 136 -3.48 -0.86 -7.25
CA ALA A 136 -3.44 -0.37 -5.89
C ALA A 136 -2.01 -0.42 -5.31
N ALA A 137 -1.36 -1.57 -5.39
CA ALA A 137 0.01 -1.78 -4.92
C ALA A 137 1.02 -0.89 -5.65
N THR A 138 0.86 -0.74 -6.97
CA THR A 138 1.69 0.17 -7.79
C THR A 138 1.49 1.62 -7.36
N THR A 139 0.24 2.03 -7.18
CA THR A 139 -0.12 3.42 -6.84
C THR A 139 0.40 3.80 -5.45
N ILE A 140 0.15 2.98 -4.42
CA ILE A 140 0.69 3.25 -3.08
C ILE A 140 2.21 3.20 -3.06
N GLY A 141 2.84 2.30 -3.83
CA GLY A 141 4.28 2.28 -4.01
C GLY A 141 4.83 3.58 -4.61
N ALA A 142 4.10 4.22 -5.53
CA ALA A 142 4.47 5.55 -6.05
C ALA A 142 4.35 6.64 -4.96
N PHE A 143 3.27 6.65 -4.18
CA PHE A 143 3.13 7.57 -3.02
C PHE A 143 4.23 7.35 -1.98
N ASN A 144 4.62 6.10 -1.70
CA ASN A 144 5.74 5.79 -0.81
C ASN A 144 7.03 6.46 -1.30
N ARG A 145 7.36 6.32 -2.59
CA ARG A 145 8.56 6.93 -3.20
C ARG A 145 8.54 8.46 -3.11
N VAL A 146 7.40 9.08 -3.45
CA VAL A 146 7.21 10.54 -3.29
C VAL A 146 7.47 10.96 -1.85
N SER A 147 6.90 10.24 -0.88
CA SER A 147 6.98 10.59 0.53
C SER A 147 8.39 10.44 1.09
N ILE A 148 9.01 9.28 0.86
CA ILE A 148 10.33 8.89 1.37
C ILE A 148 11.42 9.82 0.82
N LEU A 149 11.47 10.02 -0.50
CA LEU A 149 12.53 10.82 -1.12
C LEU A 149 12.42 12.31 -0.78
N SER A 150 11.21 12.78 -0.51
CA SER A 150 10.95 14.14 -0.02
C SER A 150 11.15 14.29 1.50
N LYS A 151 11.42 13.21 2.24
CA LYS A 151 11.51 13.17 3.72
C LYS A 151 10.31 13.86 4.40
N HIS A 152 9.10 13.54 3.97
CA HIS A 152 7.91 14.08 4.64
C HIS A 152 7.86 13.63 6.11
N PRO A 153 7.64 14.55 7.06
CA PRO A 153 7.51 14.19 8.47
C PRO A 153 6.13 13.59 8.75
N VAL A 154 6.08 12.59 9.64
CA VAL A 154 4.82 12.19 10.26
C VAL A 154 4.36 13.32 11.19
N ARG A 155 3.10 13.73 11.06
CA ARG A 155 2.52 14.74 11.94
C ARG A 155 2.01 14.05 13.21
N VAL A 156 2.54 14.46 14.36
CA VAL A 156 2.04 14.00 15.67
C VAL A 156 0.55 14.35 15.76
N ARG A 157 -0.28 13.35 16.07
CA ARG A 157 -1.71 13.55 16.25
C ARG A 157 -1.93 14.18 17.64
N LYS A 158 -2.88 15.12 17.74
CA LYS A 158 -3.43 15.47 19.06
C LYS A 158 -4.34 14.31 19.47
N GLU A 159 -4.01 13.65 20.57
CA GLU A 159 -4.92 12.70 21.20
C GLU A 159 -6.13 13.48 21.70
N ASN A 160 -7.34 13.03 21.31
CA ASN A 160 -8.60 13.48 21.87
C ASN A 160 -9.11 12.39 22.81
#